data_AF-A0A804UD86-F1
#
_entry.id   AF-A0A804UD86-F1
#
_cell.length_a   1.000
_cell.length_b   1.000
_cell.length_c   1.000
_cell.angle_alpha   90.00
_cell.angle_beta   90.00
_cell.angle_gamma   90.00
#
_symmetry.space_group_name_H-M   'P 1'
#
loop_
_entity.id
_entity.type
_entity.pdbx_description
1 polymer ?
#
loop_
_entity_poly.entity_id
_entity_poly.type
_entity_poly.pdbx_seq_one_letter_code
_entity_poly.pdbx_strand_id
1 'polypeptide(L)'
;MSEMESVAALMDSTSSKIQQLQEAFAELESQSAFCMNFKWKQLEDHFRGLEQSLKKKFDELKEQEKEFQETVAKSEQMLEQREAAVVAKELTSLERLQEKREAALAMIFSKSRLSLPVPSINPMNKALDNLGVKWPKPASEESVHLQVDNAAVRPRSELVALCEEMNVNGLHKFISDNRKNLAAIREEIPSALKKTSHPYGLVLDSLEDFYSGDNLVLDGKKDGDLLGVRRTCLMLMESLGQLHSNDITCSSLERHMLTTNIIERAKTIAFKWKSKLDNLDIDASNGNCLEAHAFLQLLATFGISAEFNEDDLCKLLPYVSRRRQTPELCRLLGLSQKMPGVIEVLVESGRPIDAINLAYVFELTEQFEPVHLLKAYLRDVKKMSHARNVKTSPGAQVHLSF
;
A
#
# COMPACT_ATOMS: atom_id res chain seq x y z
N MET A 1 11.38 24.73 -22.77
CA MET A 1 12.54 24.32 -21.95
C MET A 1 12.08 23.23 -21.03
N SER A 2 12.73 22.07 -21.09
CA SER A 2 12.53 21.01 -20.10
C SER A 2 12.95 21.50 -18.71
N GLU A 3 12.32 21.03 -17.64
CA GLU A 3 12.70 21.37 -16.25
C GLU A 3 14.20 21.12 -16.00
N MET A 4 14.76 20.07 -16.64
CA MET A 4 16.18 19.74 -16.57
C MET A 4 17.08 20.78 -17.24
N GLU A 5 16.65 21.40 -18.35
CA GLU A 5 17.39 22.48 -19.03
C GLU A 5 17.35 23.76 -18.19
N SER A 6 16.23 24.02 -17.51
CA SER A 6 16.09 25.16 -16.61
C SER A 6 17.01 25.05 -15.39
N VAL A 7 17.15 23.85 -14.81
CA VAL A 7 18.06 23.61 -13.67
C VAL A 7 19.52 23.71 -14.13
N ALA A 8 19.88 23.15 -15.28
CA ALA A 8 21.23 23.27 -15.82
C ALA A 8 21.64 24.75 -16.04
N ALA A 9 20.74 25.57 -16.59
CA ALA A 9 21.00 27.00 -16.77
C ALA A 9 21.19 27.76 -15.44
N LEU A 10 20.45 27.39 -14.40
CA LEU A 10 20.62 27.96 -13.05
C LEU A 10 21.96 27.57 -12.42
N MET A 11 22.43 26.35 -12.67
CA MET A 11 23.74 25.90 -12.21
C MET A 11 24.87 26.69 -12.87
N ASP A 12 24.81 26.88 -14.18
CA ASP A 12 25.82 27.66 -14.90
C ASP A 12 25.83 29.16 -14.48
N SER A 13 24.68 29.69 -14.03
CA SER A 13 24.59 31.03 -13.44
C SER A 13 25.28 31.15 -12.06
N THR A 14 25.48 30.05 -11.34
CA THR A 14 26.03 30.07 -9.97
C THR A 14 27.47 30.57 -9.94
N SER A 15 28.31 30.12 -10.88
CA SER A 15 29.68 30.63 -11.06
C SER A 15 29.72 32.15 -11.25
N SER A 16 28.80 32.69 -12.06
CA SER A 16 28.72 34.15 -12.31
C SER A 16 28.32 34.92 -11.05
N LYS A 17 27.43 34.37 -10.22
CA LYS A 17 27.04 34.98 -8.94
C LYS A 17 28.16 34.97 -7.90
N ILE A 18 28.97 33.91 -7.86
CA ILE A 18 30.17 33.86 -6.99
C ILE A 18 31.15 34.97 -7.40
N GLN A 19 31.33 35.19 -8.70
CA GLN A 19 32.17 36.26 -9.23
C GLN A 19 31.62 37.66 -8.90
N GLN A 20 30.32 37.89 -9.06
CA GLN A 20 29.69 39.17 -8.68
C GLN A 20 29.83 39.45 -7.19
N LEU A 21 29.72 38.42 -6.34
CA LEU A 21 29.92 38.55 -4.90
C LEU A 21 31.38 38.91 -4.57
N GLN A 22 32.35 38.39 -5.31
CA GLN A 22 33.76 38.74 -5.18
C GLN A 22 34.01 40.22 -5.51
N GLU A 23 33.41 40.72 -6.60
CA GLU A 23 33.53 42.11 -7.03
C GLU A 23 32.93 43.06 -6.01
N ALA A 24 31.73 42.77 -5.51
CA ALA A 24 31.07 43.55 -4.47
C ALA A 24 31.86 43.55 -3.15
N PHE A 25 32.50 42.43 -2.81
CA PHE A 25 33.35 42.34 -1.62
C PHE A 25 34.60 43.21 -1.74
N ALA A 26 35.27 43.18 -2.90
CA ALA A 26 36.44 44.02 -3.17
C ALA A 26 36.08 45.53 -3.14
N GLU A 27 34.91 45.90 -3.65
CA GLU A 27 34.41 47.27 -3.59
C GLU A 27 34.16 47.71 -2.14
N LEU A 28 33.53 46.87 -1.32
CA LEU A 28 33.26 47.14 0.09
C LEU A 28 34.56 47.32 0.91
N GLU A 29 35.56 46.46 0.68
CA GLU A 29 36.88 46.60 1.32
C GLU A 29 37.54 47.93 0.96
N SER A 30 37.44 48.36 -0.31
CA SER A 30 38.05 49.62 -0.78
C SER A 30 37.46 50.89 -0.14
N GLN A 31 36.19 50.83 0.30
CA GLN A 31 35.48 51.96 0.91
C GLN A 31 35.54 51.95 2.45
N SER A 32 35.94 50.82 3.05
CA SER A 32 35.94 50.65 4.50
C SER A 32 37.23 51.21 5.14
N ALA A 33 37.09 52.07 6.16
CA ALA A 33 38.23 52.57 6.95
C ALA A 33 38.79 51.53 7.93
N PHE A 34 38.18 50.34 8.01
CA PHE A 34 38.55 49.25 8.89
C PHE A 34 38.57 47.97 8.05
N CYS A 35 39.74 47.33 7.94
CA CYS A 35 39.87 46.07 7.22
C CYS A 35 38.99 45.01 7.89
N MET A 36 38.05 44.43 7.14
CA MET A 36 37.27 43.31 7.64
C MET A 36 38.21 42.12 7.86
N ASN A 37 38.31 41.60 9.08
CA ASN A 37 39.13 40.43 9.44
C ASN A 37 38.61 39.10 8.81
N PHE A 38 37.86 39.18 7.71
CA PHE A 38 37.16 38.07 7.09
C PHE A 38 37.92 37.53 5.88
N LYS A 39 38.15 36.21 5.83
CA LYS A 39 38.95 35.58 4.76
C LYS A 39 38.03 35.18 3.59
N TRP A 40 37.86 36.08 2.61
CA TRP A 40 37.12 35.81 1.36
C TRP A 40 37.44 34.44 0.75
N LYS A 41 38.72 34.06 0.76
CA LYS A 41 39.20 32.79 0.23
C LYS A 41 38.49 31.56 0.84
N GLN A 42 38.21 31.57 2.14
CA GLN A 42 37.50 30.45 2.79
C GLN A 42 36.04 30.36 2.33
N LEU A 43 35.39 31.50 2.13
CA LEU A 43 34.01 31.57 1.67
C LEU A 43 33.89 31.18 0.19
N GLU A 44 34.83 31.64 -0.64
CA GLU A 44 34.94 31.25 -2.05
C GLU A 44 35.14 29.74 -2.19
N ASP A 45 36.09 29.16 -1.43
CA ASP A 45 36.38 27.73 -1.47
C ASP A 45 35.14 26.91 -1.02
N HIS A 46 34.40 27.39 -0.02
CA HIS A 46 33.14 26.77 0.41
C HIS A 46 32.06 26.81 -0.69
N PHE A 47 31.83 27.96 -1.32
CA PHE A 47 30.83 28.08 -2.39
C PHE A 47 31.21 27.27 -3.64
N ARG A 48 32.50 27.26 -4.02
CA ARG A 48 32.99 26.42 -5.12
C ARG A 48 32.85 24.93 -4.79
N GLY A 49 33.10 24.53 -3.54
CA GLY A 49 32.87 23.15 -3.09
C GLY A 49 31.39 22.74 -3.18
N LEU A 50 30.47 23.62 -2.77
CA LEU A 50 29.03 23.40 -2.91
C LEU A 50 28.60 23.31 -4.38
N GLU A 51 29.09 24.21 -5.23
CA GLU A 51 28.80 24.20 -6.68
C GLU A 51 29.26 22.88 -7.32
N GLN A 52 30.48 22.42 -7.03
CA GLN A 52 31.00 21.16 -7.53
C GLN A 52 30.20 19.95 -7.03
N SER A 53 29.85 19.93 -5.74
CA SER A 53 29.05 18.87 -5.14
C SER A 53 27.65 18.79 -5.78
N LEU A 54 27.00 19.94 -5.96
CA LEU A 54 25.70 20.03 -6.60
C LEU A 54 25.77 19.59 -8.07
N LYS A 55 26.82 19.98 -8.80
CA LYS A 55 27.02 19.58 -10.21
C LYS A 55 27.19 18.09 -10.36
N LYS A 56 28.04 17.49 -9.50
CA LYS A 56 28.19 16.03 -9.46
C LYS A 56 26.87 15.32 -9.18
N LYS A 57 26.06 15.82 -8.24
CA LYS A 57 24.76 15.25 -7.91
C LYS A 57 23.75 15.39 -9.04
N PHE A 58 23.76 16.52 -9.74
CA PHE A 58 22.90 16.74 -10.90
C PHE A 58 23.24 15.77 -12.05
N ASP A 59 24.53 15.61 -12.36
CA ASP A 59 24.98 14.66 -13.39
C ASP A 59 24.64 13.21 -13.03
N GLU A 60 24.79 12.83 -11.75
CA GLU A 60 24.40 11.51 -11.23
C GLU A 60 22.88 11.25 -11.42
N LEU A 61 22.04 12.22 -11.07
CA LEU A 61 20.58 12.13 -11.26
C LEU A 61 20.18 12.07 -12.74
N LYS A 62 20.90 12.81 -13.59
CA LYS A 62 20.65 12.80 -15.04
C LYS A 62 20.92 11.44 -15.66
N GLU A 63 21.98 10.75 -15.23
CA GLU A 63 22.26 9.38 -15.69
C GLU A 63 21.24 8.38 -15.14
N GLN A 64 20.85 8.50 -13.86
CA GLN A 64 19.80 7.66 -13.27
C GLN A 64 18.45 7.80 -13.98
N GLU A 65 18.05 9.02 -14.32
CA GLU A 65 16.83 9.28 -15.08
C GLU A 65 16.87 8.60 -16.45
N LYS A 66 18.01 8.67 -17.14
CA LYS A 66 18.20 8.00 -18.43
C LYS A 66 18.11 6.48 -18.31
N GLU A 67 18.75 5.89 -17.30
CA GLU A 67 18.66 4.44 -17.04
C GLU A 67 17.22 4.00 -16.71
N PHE A 68 16.49 4.82 -15.95
CA PHE A 68 15.08 4.60 -15.66
C PHE A 68 14.22 4.64 -16.93
N GLN A 69 14.40 5.66 -17.78
CA GLN A 69 13.69 5.78 -19.06
C GLN A 69 13.96 4.58 -19.97
N GLU A 70 15.21 4.12 -20.08
CA GLU A 70 15.55 2.93 -20.86
C GLU A 70 14.89 1.65 -20.30
N THR A 71 14.82 1.53 -18.97
CA THR A 71 14.17 0.39 -18.30
C THR A 71 12.66 0.39 -18.53
N VAL A 72 12.02 1.57 -18.44
CA VAL A 72 10.59 1.73 -18.72
C VAL A 72 10.29 1.36 -20.17
N ALA A 73 11.04 1.91 -21.13
CA ALA A 73 10.85 1.61 -22.56
C ALA A 73 10.99 0.11 -22.87
N LYS A 74 11.98 -0.57 -22.27
CA LYS A 74 12.13 -2.04 -22.39
C LYS A 74 10.91 -2.79 -21.81
N SER A 75 10.38 -2.33 -20.67
CA SER A 75 9.24 -2.97 -20.02
C SER A 75 7.94 -2.79 -20.83
N GLU A 76 7.72 -1.61 -21.41
CA GLU A 76 6.58 -1.31 -22.27
C GLU A 76 6.61 -2.16 -23.54
N GLN A 77 7.78 -2.28 -24.18
CA GLN A 77 7.96 -3.14 -25.36
C GLN A 77 7.65 -4.62 -25.04
N MET A 78 8.07 -5.13 -23.88
CA MET A 78 7.74 -6.49 -23.47
C MET A 78 6.24 -6.69 -23.24
N LEU A 79 5.56 -5.66 -22.70
CA LEU A 79 4.13 -5.72 -22.43
C LEU A 79 3.33 -5.74 -23.74
N GLU A 80 3.71 -4.90 -24.71
CA GLU A 80 3.11 -4.87 -26.05
C GLU A 80 3.29 -6.22 -26.78
N GLN A 81 4.47 -6.84 -26.69
CA GLN A 81 4.71 -8.17 -27.25
C GLN A 81 3.83 -9.25 -26.58
N ARG A 82 3.64 -9.17 -25.27
CA ARG A 82 2.79 -10.11 -24.52
C ARG A 82 1.32 -9.94 -24.88
N GLU A 83 0.85 -8.70 -25.00
CA GLU A 83 -0.50 -8.38 -25.41
C GLU A 83 -0.79 -8.92 -26.83
N ALA A 84 0.09 -8.65 -27.80
CA ALA A 84 -0.05 -9.18 -29.16
C ALA A 84 -0.11 -10.72 -29.19
N ALA A 85 0.70 -11.39 -28.37
CA ALA A 85 0.68 -12.85 -28.26
C ALA A 85 -0.62 -13.39 -27.63
N VAL A 86 -1.21 -12.68 -26.68
CA VAL A 86 -2.51 -13.04 -26.09
C VAL A 86 -3.61 -12.85 -27.12
N VAL A 87 -3.66 -11.71 -27.81
CA VAL A 87 -4.65 -11.43 -28.86
C VAL A 87 -4.59 -12.47 -29.98
N ALA A 88 -3.39 -12.87 -30.42
CA ALA A 88 -3.25 -13.93 -31.42
C ALA A 88 -3.78 -15.30 -30.94
N LYS A 89 -3.57 -15.64 -29.66
CA LYS A 89 -4.09 -16.87 -29.06
C LYS A 89 -5.61 -16.84 -28.88
N GLU A 90 -6.17 -15.68 -28.55
CA GLU A 90 -7.61 -15.48 -28.47
C GLU A 90 -8.27 -15.62 -29.84
N LEU A 91 -7.71 -14.99 -30.87
CA LEU A 91 -8.24 -15.05 -32.23
C LEU A 91 -8.22 -16.48 -32.78
N THR A 92 -7.10 -17.21 -32.62
CA THR A 92 -7.00 -18.63 -33.02
C THR A 92 -7.97 -19.54 -32.25
N SER A 93 -8.20 -19.26 -30.97
CA SER A 93 -9.19 -20.01 -30.17
C SER A 93 -10.63 -19.72 -30.61
N LEU A 94 -10.94 -18.46 -30.95
CA LEU A 94 -12.24 -18.04 -31.47
C LEU A 94 -12.53 -18.68 -32.83
N GLU A 95 -11.55 -18.72 -33.74
CA GLU A 95 -11.68 -19.37 -35.04
C GLU A 95 -11.98 -20.87 -34.88
N ARG A 96 -11.24 -21.56 -34.00
CA ARG A 96 -11.50 -22.98 -33.68
C ARG A 96 -12.90 -23.22 -33.09
N LEU A 97 -13.43 -22.28 -32.32
CA LEU A 97 -14.81 -22.35 -31.81
C LEU A 97 -15.84 -22.15 -32.92
N GLN A 98 -15.59 -21.23 -33.85
CA GLN A 98 -16.43 -20.99 -35.02
C GLN A 98 -16.48 -22.23 -35.94
N GLU A 99 -15.33 -22.82 -36.26
CA GLU A 99 -15.25 -24.07 -37.05
C GLU A 99 -16.08 -25.19 -36.42
N LYS A 100 -15.95 -25.39 -35.11
CA LYS A 100 -16.74 -26.41 -34.38
C LYS A 100 -18.24 -26.13 -34.43
N ARG A 101 -18.64 -24.84 -34.32
CA ARG A 101 -20.03 -24.42 -34.45
C ARG A 101 -20.57 -24.72 -35.85
N GLU A 102 -19.82 -24.40 -36.89
CA GLU A 102 -20.20 -24.65 -38.28
C GLU A 102 -20.31 -26.15 -38.58
N ALA A 103 -19.35 -26.96 -38.11
CA ALA A 103 -19.40 -28.41 -38.24
C ALA A 103 -20.64 -29.02 -37.54
N ALA A 104 -20.99 -28.53 -36.36
CA ALA A 104 -22.20 -28.96 -35.66
C ALA A 104 -23.49 -28.57 -36.43
N LEU A 105 -23.54 -27.36 -36.98
CA LEU A 105 -24.66 -26.93 -37.82
C LEU A 105 -24.77 -27.78 -39.09
N ALA A 106 -23.66 -28.07 -39.77
CA ALA A 106 -23.65 -28.93 -40.95
C ALA A 106 -24.18 -30.35 -40.64
N MET A 107 -23.85 -30.92 -39.48
CA MET A 107 -24.41 -32.21 -39.04
C MET A 107 -25.94 -32.14 -38.82
N ILE A 108 -26.45 -31.04 -38.29
CA ILE A 108 -27.89 -30.84 -38.10
C ILE A 108 -28.60 -30.73 -39.47
N PHE A 109 -28.07 -29.91 -40.39
CA PHE A 109 -28.66 -29.67 -41.71
C PHE A 109 -28.56 -30.87 -42.67
N SER A 110 -27.55 -31.73 -42.51
CA SER A 110 -27.46 -32.99 -43.28
C SER A 110 -28.44 -34.05 -42.78
N LYS A 111 -28.72 -34.11 -41.47
CA LYS A 111 -29.74 -34.99 -40.90
C LYS A 111 -31.17 -34.60 -41.30
N SER A 112 -31.45 -33.32 -41.53
CA SER A 112 -32.79 -32.86 -41.95
C SER A 112 -33.09 -33.09 -43.45
N ARG A 113 -32.12 -33.54 -44.27
CA ARG A 113 -32.36 -33.89 -45.69
C ARG A 113 -32.87 -35.31 -45.92
N LEU A 114 -33.02 -36.12 -44.87
CA LEU A 114 -33.62 -37.46 -44.95
C LEU A 114 -34.94 -37.48 -44.17
N SER A 115 -35.97 -36.79 -44.66
CA SER A 115 -37.38 -37.13 -44.38
C SER A 115 -38.35 -36.21 -45.13
N LEU A 116 -38.82 -36.69 -46.28
CA LEU A 116 -40.22 -36.54 -46.70
C LEU A 116 -40.67 -37.96 -47.10
N PRO A 117 -41.80 -38.45 -46.58
CA PRO A 117 -43.08 -38.09 -47.17
C PRO A 117 -44.17 -37.68 -46.16
N VAL A 118 -45.02 -36.76 -46.62
CA VAL A 118 -46.32 -36.33 -46.04
C VAL A 118 -47.40 -37.20 -46.71
N PRO A 119 -48.50 -37.67 -46.04
CA PRO A 119 -49.71 -36.83 -45.98
C PRO A 119 -50.72 -37.02 -44.81
N SER A 120 -51.36 -35.88 -44.44
CA SER A 120 -52.83 -35.66 -44.24
C SER A 120 -53.58 -36.40 -43.09
N ILE A 121 -54.52 -35.86 -42.28
CA ILE A 121 -55.43 -34.69 -42.30
C ILE A 121 -55.81 -34.34 -40.84
N ASN A 122 -55.97 -33.03 -40.56
CA ASN A 122 -56.67 -32.30 -39.46
C ASN A 122 -58.01 -32.86 -38.91
N PRO A 123 -58.74 -32.20 -37.96
CA PRO A 123 -58.38 -31.25 -36.87
C PRO A 123 -59.13 -31.55 -35.53
N MET A 124 -58.66 -31.07 -34.36
CA MET A 124 -59.58 -30.60 -33.29
C MET A 124 -58.86 -29.75 -32.24
N ASN A 125 -59.48 -28.62 -31.92
CA ASN A 125 -59.06 -27.68 -30.89
C ASN A 125 -59.39 -28.17 -29.46
N LYS A 126 -58.63 -27.64 -28.49
CA LYS A 126 -58.86 -27.58 -27.03
C LYS A 126 -58.53 -28.84 -26.21
N ALA A 127 -57.41 -28.79 -25.50
CA ALA A 127 -57.42 -28.81 -24.04
C ALA A 127 -56.12 -28.18 -23.52
N LEU A 128 -56.29 -27.12 -22.76
CA LEU A 128 -55.31 -26.53 -21.87
C LEU A 128 -55.03 -27.53 -20.74
N ASP A 129 -53.84 -27.39 -20.16
CA ASP A 129 -53.38 -27.96 -18.89
C ASP A 129 -52.70 -29.35 -18.92
N ASN A 130 -51.50 -29.34 -18.34
CA ASN A 130 -50.63 -30.45 -17.96
C ASN A 130 -49.52 -30.85 -18.94
N LEU A 131 -48.50 -30.00 -19.01
CA LEU A 131 -47.11 -30.43 -19.20
C LEU A 131 -46.23 -29.69 -18.20
N GLY A 132 -46.15 -30.27 -17.00
CA GLY A 132 -45.19 -29.88 -15.97
C GLY A 132 -43.78 -30.06 -16.51
N VAL A 133 -43.19 -28.95 -16.95
CA VAL A 133 -41.74 -28.84 -17.15
C VAL A 133 -41.11 -28.95 -15.76
N LYS A 134 -40.65 -30.16 -15.44
CA LYS A 134 -39.85 -30.46 -14.26
C LYS A 134 -38.52 -29.72 -14.43
N TRP A 135 -38.41 -28.54 -13.83
CA TRP A 135 -37.11 -27.94 -13.52
C TRP A 135 -36.31 -28.96 -12.68
N PRO A 136 -35.01 -29.18 -12.91
CA PRO A 136 -34.22 -30.03 -12.04
C PRO A 136 -34.30 -29.47 -10.63
N LYS A 137 -34.82 -30.28 -9.69
CA LYS A 137 -34.80 -29.95 -8.26
C LYS A 137 -33.35 -29.79 -7.82
N PRO A 138 -33.04 -28.84 -6.92
CA PRO A 138 -31.76 -28.86 -6.22
C PRO A 138 -31.66 -30.20 -5.50
N ALA A 139 -30.58 -30.93 -5.77
CA ALA A 139 -30.31 -32.17 -5.07
C ALA A 139 -30.23 -31.86 -3.57
N SER A 140 -30.94 -32.69 -2.82
CA SER A 140 -30.88 -32.83 -1.37
C SER A 140 -29.43 -32.75 -0.90
N GLU A 141 -29.26 -32.08 0.23
CA GLU A 141 -28.08 -32.18 1.10
C GLU A 141 -27.78 -33.66 1.38
N GLU A 142 -26.96 -34.26 0.54
CA GLU A 142 -26.02 -35.26 1.02
C GLU A 142 -24.97 -34.47 1.76
N SER A 143 -24.97 -34.64 3.09
CA SER A 143 -23.86 -34.32 3.95
C SER A 143 -22.64 -35.11 3.49
N VAL A 144 -21.98 -34.65 2.43
CA VAL A 144 -20.57 -34.90 2.25
C VAL A 144 -19.94 -34.06 3.35
N HIS A 145 -19.68 -34.72 4.47
CA HIS A 145 -18.67 -34.29 5.40
C HIS A 145 -17.36 -34.26 4.60
N LEU A 146 -17.16 -33.19 3.84
CA LEU A 146 -15.83 -32.74 3.50
C LEU A 146 -15.26 -32.37 4.86
N GLN A 147 -14.60 -33.34 5.47
CA GLN A 147 -13.45 -33.05 6.29
C GLN A 147 -12.58 -32.15 5.42
N VAL A 148 -12.76 -30.85 5.61
CA VAL A 148 -11.70 -29.89 5.37
C VAL A 148 -10.66 -30.29 6.41
N ASP A 149 -9.89 -31.32 6.09
CA ASP A 149 -8.53 -31.39 6.59
C ASP A 149 -7.96 -30.03 6.25
N ASN A 150 -7.81 -29.19 7.27
CA ASN A 150 -6.96 -28.02 7.22
C ASN A 150 -5.65 -28.54 6.63
N ALA A 151 -5.42 -28.30 5.34
CA ALA A 151 -4.15 -28.57 4.71
C ALA A 151 -3.19 -27.62 5.41
N ALA A 152 -2.60 -28.10 6.52
CA ALA A 152 -1.74 -27.31 7.36
C ALA A 152 -0.65 -26.78 6.47
N VAL A 153 -0.64 -25.46 6.25
CA VAL A 153 0.39 -24.80 5.46
C VAL A 153 1.71 -25.21 6.08
N ARG A 154 2.49 -26.01 5.35
CA ARG A 154 3.74 -26.57 5.85
C ARG A 154 4.80 -25.48 5.74
N PRO A 155 5.25 -24.90 6.86
CA PRO A 155 6.25 -23.84 6.81
C PRO A 155 7.58 -24.38 6.29
N ARG A 156 8.34 -23.51 5.60
CA ARG A 156 9.74 -23.80 5.24
C ARG A 156 10.54 -24.21 6.48
N SER A 157 11.43 -25.19 6.32
CA SER A 157 12.27 -25.69 7.42
C SER A 157 13.15 -24.60 8.06
N GLU A 158 13.66 -23.67 7.24
CA GLU A 158 14.45 -22.53 7.73
C GLU A 158 13.63 -21.59 8.61
N LEU A 159 12.39 -21.28 8.22
CA LEU A 159 11.49 -20.42 9.02
C LEU A 159 11.16 -21.07 10.37
N VAL A 160 10.93 -22.39 10.37
CA VAL A 160 10.69 -23.14 11.62
C VAL A 160 11.92 -23.10 12.51
N ALA A 161 13.11 -23.39 11.98
CA ALA A 161 14.36 -23.35 12.74
C ALA A 161 14.59 -21.98 13.38
N LEU A 162 14.39 -20.90 12.62
CA LEU A 162 14.51 -19.53 13.13
C LEU A 162 13.52 -19.23 14.27
N CYS A 163 12.29 -19.74 14.20
CA CYS A 163 11.31 -19.59 15.28
C CYS A 163 11.67 -20.45 16.51
N GLU A 164 12.09 -21.70 16.32
CA GLU A 164 12.49 -22.63 17.39
C GLU A 164 13.72 -22.11 18.15
N GLU A 165 14.70 -21.56 17.44
CA GLU A 165 15.91 -20.93 17.99
C GLU A 165 15.64 -19.54 18.60
N MET A 166 14.41 -19.02 18.48
CA MET A 166 14.04 -17.64 18.83
C MET A 166 14.98 -16.59 18.20
N ASN A 167 15.44 -16.84 16.98
CA ASN A 167 16.43 -16.01 16.30
C ASN A 167 15.76 -14.82 15.59
N VAL A 168 15.50 -13.75 16.34
CA VAL A 168 14.89 -12.50 15.86
C VAL A 168 15.63 -11.89 14.67
N ASN A 169 16.95 -11.76 14.76
CA ASN A 169 17.77 -11.15 13.72
C ASN A 169 17.76 -11.98 12.43
N GLY A 170 17.84 -13.31 12.57
CA GLY A 170 17.70 -14.24 11.48
C GLY A 170 16.32 -14.18 10.84
N LEU A 171 15.25 -14.02 11.63
CA LEU A 171 13.87 -13.87 11.15
C LEU A 171 13.67 -12.59 10.34
N HIS A 172 14.18 -11.46 10.84
CA HIS A 172 14.19 -10.18 10.11
C HIS A 172 14.92 -10.29 8.78
N LYS A 173 16.12 -10.89 8.80
CA LYS A 173 16.92 -11.11 7.60
C LYS A 173 16.23 -12.03 6.61
N PHE A 174 15.74 -13.18 7.07
CA PHE A 174 15.05 -14.18 6.24
C PHE A 174 13.85 -13.57 5.51
N ILE A 175 13.01 -12.80 6.21
CA ILE A 175 11.84 -12.16 5.61
C ILE A 175 12.27 -11.06 4.62
N SER A 176 13.31 -10.27 4.94
CA SER A 176 13.84 -9.24 4.05
C SER A 176 14.47 -9.81 2.78
N ASP A 177 15.16 -10.96 2.87
CA ASP A 177 15.81 -11.63 1.74
C ASP A 177 14.78 -12.30 0.80
N ASN A 178 13.60 -12.65 1.33
CA ASN A 178 12.55 -13.36 0.60
C ASN A 178 11.37 -12.47 0.14
N ARG A 179 11.62 -11.19 -0.19
CA ARG A 179 10.59 -10.20 -0.60
C ARG A 179 9.62 -10.70 -1.68
N LYS A 180 10.09 -11.50 -2.65
CA LYS A 180 9.27 -12.05 -3.74
C LYS A 180 8.25 -13.10 -3.28
N ASN A 181 8.52 -13.75 -2.16
CA ASN A 181 7.72 -14.85 -1.60
C ASN A 181 6.92 -14.42 -0.36
N LEU A 182 6.80 -13.12 -0.08
CA LEU A 182 6.19 -12.61 1.16
C LEU A 182 4.75 -13.09 1.39
N ALA A 183 3.96 -13.24 0.33
CA ALA A 183 2.59 -13.75 0.46
C ALA A 183 2.59 -15.19 0.99
N ALA A 184 3.42 -16.08 0.43
CA ALA A 184 3.54 -17.45 0.92
C ALA A 184 4.12 -17.50 2.34
N ILE A 185 5.16 -16.71 2.61
CA ILE A 185 5.78 -16.63 3.94
C ILE A 185 4.76 -16.16 4.99
N ARG A 186 3.93 -15.17 4.67
CA ARG A 186 2.88 -14.68 5.56
C ARG A 186 1.92 -15.79 6.01
N GLU A 187 1.53 -16.68 5.11
CA GLU A 187 0.66 -17.82 5.43
C GLU A 187 1.38 -18.92 6.25
N GLU A 188 2.71 -19.00 6.14
CA GLU A 188 3.53 -19.98 6.85
C GLU A 188 3.88 -19.54 8.29
N ILE A 189 3.99 -18.23 8.54
CA ILE A 189 4.40 -17.67 9.84
C ILE A 189 3.52 -18.17 11.00
N PRO A 190 2.17 -18.17 10.94
CA PRO A 190 1.35 -18.67 12.06
C PRO A 190 1.70 -20.12 12.43
N SER A 191 1.88 -21.00 11.44
CA SER A 191 2.27 -22.40 11.65
C SER A 191 3.68 -22.53 12.23
N ALA A 192 4.62 -21.68 11.82
CA ALA A 192 5.98 -21.67 12.35
C ALA A 192 6.05 -21.13 13.78
N LEU A 193 5.28 -20.08 14.10
CA LEU A 193 5.18 -19.53 15.46
C LEU A 193 4.61 -20.54 16.46
N LYS A 194 3.73 -21.45 16.04
CA LYS A 194 3.26 -22.56 16.90
C LYS A 194 4.36 -23.55 17.29
N LYS A 195 5.51 -23.56 16.61
CA LYS A 195 6.64 -24.46 16.91
C LYS A 195 7.60 -23.91 17.94
N THR A 196 7.56 -22.59 18.21
CA THR A 196 8.40 -22.01 19.25
C THR A 196 7.80 -22.18 20.63
N SER A 197 8.66 -22.33 21.64
CA SER A 197 8.25 -22.45 23.05
C SER A 197 7.64 -21.15 23.60
N HIS A 198 8.03 -20.00 23.04
CA HIS A 198 7.65 -18.67 23.56
C HIS A 198 7.26 -17.70 22.42
N PRO A 199 6.15 -17.94 21.71
CA PRO A 199 5.75 -17.13 20.55
C PRO A 199 5.57 -15.65 20.89
N TYR A 200 4.95 -15.35 22.03
CA TYR A 200 4.77 -13.97 22.49
C TYR A 200 6.07 -13.27 22.82
N GLY A 201 7.00 -13.99 23.48
CA GLY A 201 8.33 -13.47 23.81
C GLY A 201 9.10 -13.12 22.54
N LEU A 202 9.15 -14.06 21.59
CA LEU A 202 9.79 -13.87 20.29
C LEU A 202 9.24 -12.66 19.53
N VAL A 203 7.92 -12.50 19.50
CA VAL A 203 7.30 -11.35 18.84
C VAL A 203 7.69 -10.05 19.55
N LEU A 204 7.64 -9.98 20.88
CA LEU A 204 8.05 -8.78 21.62
C LEU A 204 9.54 -8.47 21.43
N ASP A 205 10.41 -9.48 21.42
CA ASP A 205 11.85 -9.32 21.15
C ASP A 205 12.09 -8.76 19.74
N SER A 206 11.26 -9.16 18.77
CA SER A 206 11.34 -8.61 17.40
C SER A 206 11.03 -7.12 17.28
N LEU A 207 10.36 -6.53 18.28
CA LEU A 207 9.96 -5.12 18.27
C LEU A 207 11.06 -4.18 18.78
N GLU A 208 12.13 -4.71 19.39
CA GLU A 208 13.18 -3.88 20.00
C GLU A 208 13.84 -2.94 18.98
N ASP A 209 14.06 -3.45 17.76
CA ASP A 209 14.69 -2.71 16.66
C ASP A 209 13.75 -1.90 15.77
N PHE A 210 12.46 -1.83 16.11
CA PHE A 210 11.45 -1.15 15.28
C PHE A 210 11.76 0.35 15.03
N TYR A 211 12.43 0.99 15.99
CA TYR A 211 12.88 2.39 15.92
C TYR A 211 14.42 2.52 15.93
N SER A 212 15.17 1.43 15.72
CA SER A 212 16.65 1.44 15.66
C SER A 212 17.12 2.12 14.36
N GLY A 213 17.01 3.45 14.31
CA GLY A 213 17.38 4.27 13.14
C GLY A 213 16.91 5.73 13.19
N ASP A 214 15.89 6.04 14.01
CA ASP A 214 15.29 7.39 14.10
C ASP A 214 16.27 8.51 14.48
N ASN A 215 17.40 8.18 15.12
CA ASN A 215 18.39 9.16 15.59
C ASN A 215 19.47 9.50 14.54
N LEU A 216 19.44 8.92 13.33
CA LEU A 216 20.50 9.05 12.32
C LEU A 216 19.95 9.27 10.90
N VAL A 217 19.15 10.32 10.71
CA VAL A 217 18.60 10.76 9.40
C VAL A 217 19.68 11.46 8.54
N LEU A 218 20.88 10.88 8.41
CA LEU A 218 21.97 11.47 7.62
C LEU A 218 22.39 10.65 6.40
N ASP A 219 21.89 9.42 6.21
CA ASP A 219 22.26 8.60 5.05
C ASP A 219 21.06 7.79 4.55
N GLY A 220 20.42 8.27 3.48
CA GLY A 220 19.22 7.69 2.86
C GLY A 220 19.36 6.25 2.34
N LYS A 221 20.48 5.58 2.60
CA LYS A 221 20.69 4.14 2.36
C LYS A 221 20.14 3.24 3.47
N LYS A 222 19.92 3.74 4.70
CA LYS A 222 19.45 2.93 5.85
C LYS A 222 17.93 2.79 5.98
N ASP A 223 17.14 3.58 5.25
CA ASP A 223 15.68 3.55 5.36
C ASP A 223 15.08 2.22 4.87
N GLY A 224 15.69 1.59 3.87
CA GLY A 224 15.21 0.34 3.28
C GLY A 224 15.25 -0.86 4.24
N ASP A 225 16.27 -0.92 5.09
CA ASP A 225 16.44 -1.99 6.08
C ASP A 225 15.49 -1.79 7.25
N LEU A 226 15.36 -0.55 7.76
CA LEU A 226 14.42 -0.22 8.83
C LEU A 226 12.95 -0.44 8.40
N LEU A 227 12.60 -0.07 7.16
CA LEU A 227 11.27 -0.38 6.60
C LEU A 227 11.03 -1.89 6.48
N GLY A 228 12.08 -2.68 6.21
CA GLY A 228 12.03 -4.13 6.23
C GLY A 228 11.69 -4.66 7.62
N VAL A 229 12.44 -4.22 8.63
CA VAL A 229 12.21 -4.56 10.06
C VAL A 229 10.77 -4.23 10.46
N ARG A 230 10.29 -3.01 10.20
CA ARG A 230 8.94 -2.57 10.57
C ARG A 230 7.84 -3.45 9.94
N ARG A 231 8.00 -3.82 8.67
CA ARG A 231 7.06 -4.72 7.98
C ARG A 231 7.09 -6.12 8.58
N THR A 232 8.27 -6.64 8.91
CA THR A 232 8.41 -7.94 9.59
C THR A 232 7.74 -7.93 10.96
N CYS A 233 8.02 -6.93 11.80
CA CYS A 233 7.37 -6.78 13.11
C CYS A 233 5.83 -6.82 13.00
N LEU A 234 5.30 -6.08 12.03
CA LEU A 234 3.86 -6.07 11.74
C LEU A 234 3.34 -7.44 11.32
N MET A 235 4.02 -8.11 10.40
CA MET A 235 3.64 -9.47 9.97
C MET A 235 3.63 -10.45 11.14
N LEU A 236 4.59 -10.35 12.05
CA LEU A 236 4.67 -11.21 13.23
C LEU A 236 3.53 -10.94 14.22
N MET A 237 3.24 -9.67 14.52
CA MET A 237 2.13 -9.30 15.41
C MET A 237 0.75 -9.65 14.82
N GLU A 238 0.56 -9.44 13.51
CA GLU A 238 -0.67 -9.84 12.80
C GLU A 238 -0.85 -11.36 12.85
N SER A 239 0.22 -12.12 12.58
CA SER A 239 0.18 -13.59 12.61
C SER A 239 -0.11 -14.11 14.02
N LEU A 240 0.46 -13.49 15.05
CA LEU A 240 0.17 -13.83 16.44
C LEU A 240 -1.30 -13.56 16.80
N GLY A 241 -1.90 -12.47 16.30
CA GLY A 241 -3.33 -12.19 16.49
C GLY A 241 -4.27 -13.20 15.80
N GLN A 242 -3.85 -13.76 14.67
CA GLN A 242 -4.61 -14.83 13.99
C GLN A 242 -4.59 -16.14 14.78
N LEU A 243 -3.53 -16.42 15.55
CA LEU A 243 -3.49 -17.57 16.44
C LEU A 243 -4.63 -17.50 17.47
N HIS A 244 -5.02 -16.30 17.92
CA HIS A 244 -6.13 -16.10 18.85
C HIS A 244 -7.51 -16.31 18.24
N SER A 245 -7.65 -16.15 16.93
CA SER A 245 -8.97 -16.12 16.25
C SER A 245 -9.39 -17.47 15.67
N ASN A 246 -8.43 -18.33 15.33
CA ASN A 246 -8.69 -19.62 14.66
C ASN A 246 -9.00 -20.78 15.62
N ASP A 247 -8.94 -20.57 16.93
CA ASP A 247 -9.24 -21.58 17.94
C ASP A 247 -10.55 -21.25 18.69
N ILE A 248 -11.67 -21.41 17.97
CA ILE A 248 -13.05 -21.14 18.44
C ILE A 248 -13.40 -21.95 19.72
N THR A 249 -12.62 -22.96 20.07
CA THR A 249 -12.79 -23.78 21.28
C THR A 249 -11.97 -23.34 22.49
N CYS A 250 -11.08 -22.35 22.38
CA CYS A 250 -10.07 -22.05 23.41
C CYS A 250 -10.12 -20.61 23.96
N SER A 251 -11.31 -20.01 24.09
CA SER A 251 -11.45 -18.64 24.60
C SER A 251 -10.97 -18.42 26.05
N SER A 252 -10.69 -19.49 26.81
CA SER A 252 -10.26 -19.41 28.22
C SER A 252 -8.82 -19.90 28.51
N LEU A 253 -8.21 -20.74 27.67
CA LEU A 253 -6.93 -21.40 28.02
C LEU A 253 -5.71 -20.74 27.34
N GLU A 254 -5.85 -20.15 26.15
CA GLU A 254 -4.75 -19.45 25.47
C GLU A 254 -4.63 -17.97 25.86
N ARG A 255 -5.74 -17.33 26.27
CA ARG A 255 -5.67 -16.05 27.01
C ARG A 255 -4.89 -16.21 28.33
N HIS A 256 -4.75 -17.44 28.82
CA HIS A 256 -3.95 -17.83 29.98
C HIS A 256 -2.45 -18.03 29.65
N MET A 257 -2.04 -18.03 28.38
CA MET A 257 -0.62 -18.02 27.95
C MET A 257 -0.02 -16.60 27.96
N LEU A 258 -0.85 -15.56 27.97
CA LEU A 258 -0.41 -14.19 28.21
C LEU A 258 -0.09 -14.04 29.70
N THR A 259 1.10 -14.48 30.09
CA THR A 259 1.58 -14.27 31.46
C THR A 259 1.61 -12.77 31.76
N THR A 260 1.38 -12.39 33.02
CA THR A 260 1.49 -11.00 33.48
C THR A 260 2.82 -10.38 33.03
N ASN A 261 3.91 -11.16 33.01
CA ASN A 261 5.21 -10.70 32.52
C ASN A 261 5.18 -10.25 31.04
N ILE A 262 4.57 -11.03 30.14
CA ILE A 262 4.46 -10.69 28.72
C ILE A 262 3.62 -9.43 28.52
N ILE A 263 2.52 -9.30 29.26
CA ILE A 263 1.65 -8.11 29.22
C ILE A 263 2.44 -6.87 29.67
N GLU A 264 3.14 -6.93 30.80
CA GLU A 264 3.91 -5.80 31.31
C GLU A 264 5.07 -5.41 30.37
N ARG A 265 5.70 -6.38 29.71
CA ARG A 265 6.67 -6.11 28.65
C ARG A 265 6.03 -5.39 27.46
N ALA A 266 4.87 -5.85 26.98
CA ALA A 266 4.14 -5.22 25.89
C ALA A 266 3.73 -3.78 26.25
N LYS A 267 3.25 -3.54 27.47
CA LYS A 267 2.96 -2.19 27.99
C LYS A 267 4.19 -1.30 27.97
N THR A 268 5.33 -1.80 28.46
CA THR A 268 6.60 -1.06 28.48
C THR A 268 7.00 -0.60 27.08
N ILE A 269 6.88 -1.49 26.08
CA ILE A 269 7.15 -1.15 24.67
C ILE A 269 6.15 -0.11 24.16
N ALA A 270 4.85 -0.30 24.40
CA ALA A 270 3.81 0.62 23.96
C ALA A 270 3.99 2.03 24.55
N PHE A 271 4.33 2.16 25.84
CA PHE A 271 4.61 3.46 26.46
C PHE A 271 5.85 4.12 25.86
N LYS A 272 6.92 3.36 25.54
CA LYS A 272 8.10 3.88 24.83
C LYS A 272 7.75 4.38 23.44
N TRP A 273 6.82 3.71 22.75
CA TRP A 273 6.40 4.07 21.40
C TRP A 273 5.48 5.28 21.37
N LYS A 274 4.68 5.54 22.42
CA LYS A 274 3.70 6.64 22.44
C LYS A 274 4.32 7.98 22.06
N SER A 275 5.46 8.37 22.66
CA SER A 275 6.12 9.65 22.36
C SER A 275 6.73 9.75 20.96
N LYS A 276 6.93 8.61 20.28
CA LYS A 276 7.42 8.57 18.90
C LYS A 276 6.32 8.90 17.88
N LEU A 277 5.05 8.79 18.27
CA LEU A 277 3.91 9.04 17.40
C LEU A 277 3.51 10.51 17.34
N ASP A 278 3.94 11.33 18.30
CA ASP A 278 3.58 12.75 18.39
C ASP A 278 4.10 13.59 17.21
N ASN A 279 5.17 13.12 16.54
CA ASN A 279 5.80 13.81 15.41
C ASN A 279 5.35 13.30 14.03
N LEU A 280 4.30 12.46 13.97
CA LEU A 280 3.83 11.92 12.70
C LEU A 280 3.14 13.00 11.86
N ASP A 281 3.55 13.12 10.60
CA ASP A 281 2.87 13.96 9.60
C ASP A 281 1.79 13.13 8.88
N ILE A 282 0.54 13.58 8.99
CA ILE A 282 -0.64 12.95 8.38
C ILE A 282 -0.46 12.88 6.86
N ASP A 283 0.04 13.96 6.26
CA ASP A 283 0.10 14.12 4.81
C ASP A 283 1.25 13.31 4.20
N ALA A 284 2.39 13.22 4.90
CA ALA A 284 3.53 12.41 4.47
C ALA A 284 3.22 10.91 4.40
N SER A 285 2.36 10.41 5.28
CA SER A 285 2.08 8.98 5.41
C SER A 285 1.06 8.42 4.41
N ASN A 286 0.30 9.30 3.75
CA ASN A 286 -0.74 8.96 2.76
C ASN A 286 -1.70 7.84 3.24
N GLY A 287 -2.04 7.84 4.53
CA GLY A 287 -2.95 6.86 5.16
C GLY A 287 -2.37 5.45 5.32
N ASN A 288 -1.04 5.27 5.21
CA ASN A 288 -0.35 3.98 5.30
C ASN A 288 0.87 3.99 6.26
N CYS A 289 0.85 4.81 7.32
CA CYS A 289 1.92 4.87 8.32
C CYS A 289 2.15 3.49 8.98
N LEU A 290 3.40 3.02 9.03
CA LEU A 290 3.74 1.73 9.63
C LEU A 290 3.81 1.83 11.16
N GLU A 291 4.25 2.97 11.68
CA GLU A 291 4.44 3.28 13.09
C GLU A 291 3.10 3.32 13.81
N ALA A 292 2.14 4.08 13.28
CA ALA A 292 0.77 4.12 13.79
C ALA A 292 0.09 2.74 13.72
N HIS A 293 0.26 2.01 12.60
CA HIS A 293 -0.30 0.66 12.45
C HIS A 293 0.30 -0.32 13.44
N ALA A 294 1.62 -0.29 13.63
CA ALA A 294 2.32 -1.18 14.55
C ALA A 294 1.95 -0.91 16.00
N PHE A 295 1.79 0.35 16.38
CA PHE A 295 1.32 0.71 17.71
C PHE A 295 -0.10 0.17 17.96
N LEU A 296 -1.04 0.45 17.07
CA LEU A 296 -2.41 -0.05 17.20
C LEU A 296 -2.46 -1.59 17.20
N GLN A 297 -1.68 -2.24 16.34
CA GLN A 297 -1.56 -3.70 16.28
C GLN A 297 -0.99 -4.28 17.58
N LEU A 298 0.04 -3.66 18.18
CA LEU A 298 0.60 -4.06 19.48
C LEU A 298 -0.48 -4.03 20.57
N LEU A 299 -1.27 -2.95 20.63
CA LEU A 299 -2.35 -2.83 21.61
C LEU A 299 -3.40 -3.93 21.45
N ALA A 300 -3.80 -4.22 20.21
CA ALA A 300 -4.80 -5.23 19.90
C ALA A 300 -4.29 -6.65 20.17
N THR A 301 -3.09 -7.00 19.69
CA THR A 301 -2.51 -8.34 19.83
C THR A 301 -2.29 -8.75 21.28
N PHE A 302 -1.94 -7.79 22.16
CA PHE A 302 -1.68 -8.08 23.59
C PHE A 302 -2.83 -7.66 24.52
N GLY A 303 -3.94 -7.13 23.97
CA GLY A 303 -5.12 -6.75 24.76
C GLY A 303 -4.86 -5.65 25.79
N ILE A 304 -3.95 -4.70 25.48
CA ILE A 304 -3.52 -3.63 26.40
C ILE A 304 -4.11 -2.25 26.05
N SER A 305 -5.14 -2.20 25.21
CA SER A 305 -5.78 -0.94 24.78
C SER A 305 -6.40 -0.14 25.93
N ALA A 306 -6.88 -0.80 26.99
CA ALA A 306 -7.50 -0.17 28.16
C ALA A 306 -6.56 0.77 28.94
N GLU A 307 -5.25 0.65 28.76
CA GLU A 307 -4.25 1.53 29.38
C GLU A 307 -4.12 2.89 28.64
N PHE A 308 -4.84 3.06 27.53
CA PHE A 308 -4.72 4.21 26.64
C PHE A 308 -6.07 4.91 26.46
N ASN A 309 -6.02 6.24 26.29
CA ASN A 309 -7.21 7.05 26.01
C ASN A 309 -7.71 6.77 24.59
N GLU A 310 -9.00 6.45 24.45
CA GLU A 310 -9.61 6.13 23.15
C GLU A 310 -9.53 7.28 22.13
N ASP A 311 -9.66 8.53 22.58
CA ASP A 311 -9.61 9.69 21.68
C ASP A 311 -8.19 9.89 21.12
N ASP A 312 -7.15 9.63 21.91
CA ASP A 312 -5.76 9.59 21.43
C ASP A 312 -5.55 8.47 20.40
N LEU A 313 -6.14 7.29 20.62
CA LEU A 313 -6.08 6.20 19.63
C LEU A 313 -6.83 6.56 18.34
N CYS A 314 -7.97 7.25 18.44
CA CYS A 314 -8.73 7.69 17.28
C CYS A 314 -7.95 8.67 16.40
N LYS A 315 -7.08 9.52 16.99
CA LYS A 315 -6.20 10.42 16.23
C LYS A 315 -5.20 9.66 15.35
N LEU A 316 -4.87 8.41 15.66
CA LEU A 316 -3.96 7.58 14.87
C LEU A 316 -4.66 6.92 13.66
N LEU A 317 -5.98 6.78 13.68
CA LEU A 317 -6.73 6.07 12.64
C LEU A 317 -6.63 6.70 11.24
N PRO A 318 -6.61 8.04 11.08
CA PRO A 318 -6.40 8.64 9.77
C PRO A 318 -5.06 8.25 9.12
N TYR A 319 -4.02 7.95 9.90
CA TYR A 319 -2.70 7.54 9.40
C TYR A 319 -2.66 6.11 8.85
N VAL A 320 -3.68 5.29 9.15
CA VAL A 320 -3.77 3.87 8.75
C VAL A 320 -5.01 3.59 7.89
N SER A 321 -5.74 4.63 7.49
CA SER A 321 -7.03 4.54 6.79
C SER A 321 -7.03 3.71 5.49
N ARG A 322 -5.88 3.52 4.83
CA ARG A 322 -5.76 2.72 3.60
C ARG A 322 -5.36 1.26 3.82
N ARG A 323 -5.00 0.88 5.05
CA ARG A 323 -4.65 -0.51 5.33
C ARG A 323 -5.91 -1.34 5.45
N ARG A 324 -5.90 -2.49 4.77
CA ARG A 324 -7.01 -3.46 4.76
C ARG A 324 -7.39 -3.95 6.17
N GLN A 325 -6.41 -4.02 7.07
CA GLN A 325 -6.56 -4.50 8.44
C GLN A 325 -7.23 -3.49 9.38
N THR A 326 -7.27 -2.20 9.01
CA THR A 326 -7.73 -1.11 9.88
C THR A 326 -9.13 -1.33 10.45
N PRO A 327 -10.14 -1.79 9.69
CA PRO A 327 -11.46 -1.98 10.25
C PRO A 327 -11.53 -3.09 11.32
N GLU A 328 -10.81 -4.18 11.12
CA GLU A 328 -10.71 -5.26 12.09
C GLU A 328 -9.99 -4.79 13.36
N LEU A 329 -8.91 -4.03 13.19
CA LEU A 329 -8.15 -3.45 14.28
C LEU A 329 -9.02 -2.50 15.13
N CYS A 330 -9.84 -1.66 14.50
CA CYS A 330 -10.78 -0.79 15.20
C CYS A 330 -11.83 -1.58 16.00
N ARG A 331 -12.27 -2.75 15.50
CA ARG A 331 -13.19 -3.63 16.25
C ARG A 331 -12.50 -4.24 17.46
N LEU A 332 -11.28 -4.76 17.30
CA LEU A 332 -10.49 -5.35 18.39
C LEU A 332 -10.14 -4.32 19.49
N LEU A 333 -9.92 -3.06 19.11
CA LEU A 333 -9.61 -1.97 20.03
C LEU A 333 -10.85 -1.32 20.65
N GLY A 334 -12.07 -1.71 20.25
CA GLY A 334 -13.31 -1.11 20.75
C GLY A 334 -13.64 0.28 20.18
N LEU A 335 -12.95 0.73 19.13
CA LEU A 335 -13.06 2.09 18.57
C LEU A 335 -14.20 2.26 17.55
N SER A 336 -14.99 1.22 17.30
CA SER A 336 -16.00 1.21 16.23
C SER A 336 -17.04 2.33 16.34
N GLN A 337 -17.45 2.68 17.57
CA GLN A 337 -18.43 3.75 17.81
C GLN A 337 -17.89 5.17 17.54
N LYS A 338 -16.57 5.33 17.51
CA LYS A 338 -15.89 6.61 17.27
C LYS A 338 -15.60 6.86 15.79
N MET A 339 -15.84 5.87 14.92
CA MET A 339 -15.58 5.94 13.50
C MET A 339 -16.27 7.09 12.76
N PRO A 340 -17.48 7.55 13.12
CA PRO A 340 -18.06 8.74 12.48
C PRO A 340 -17.14 9.97 12.54
N GLY A 341 -16.54 10.27 13.70
CA GLY A 341 -15.63 11.40 13.84
C GLY A 341 -14.33 11.22 13.05
N VAL A 342 -13.82 9.99 12.96
CA VAL A 342 -12.63 9.68 12.15
C VAL A 342 -12.91 9.87 10.66
N ILE A 343 -14.09 9.45 10.19
CA ILE A 343 -14.51 9.61 8.79
C ILE A 343 -14.68 11.09 8.46
N GLU A 344 -15.23 11.89 9.37
CA GLU A 344 -15.33 13.34 9.21
C GLU A 344 -13.95 13.99 9.03
N VAL A 345 -12.98 13.64 9.89
CA VAL A 345 -11.58 14.10 9.76
C VAL A 345 -10.96 13.68 8.41
N LEU A 346 -11.29 12.49 7.88
CA LEU A 346 -10.82 12.05 6.57
C LEU A 346 -11.43 12.86 5.41
N VAL A 347 -12.71 13.22 5.52
CA VAL A 347 -13.37 14.10 4.54
C VAL A 347 -12.75 15.49 4.56
N GLU A 348 -12.57 16.08 5.74
CA GLU A 348 -11.99 17.41 5.92
C GLU A 348 -10.51 17.48 5.49
N SER A 349 -9.74 16.42 5.74
CA SER A 349 -8.34 16.30 5.29
C SER A 349 -8.18 15.98 3.80
N GLY A 350 -9.25 16.03 3.00
CA GLY A 350 -9.16 15.84 1.55
C GLY A 350 -8.94 14.38 1.12
N ARG A 351 -9.30 13.41 1.97
CA ARG A 351 -9.23 11.96 1.68
C ARG A 351 -10.62 11.31 1.62
N PRO A 352 -11.51 11.76 0.71
CA PRO A 352 -12.88 11.27 0.65
C PRO A 352 -12.98 9.80 0.23
N ILE A 353 -12.00 9.27 -0.53
CA ILE A 353 -12.00 7.84 -0.92
C ILE A 353 -11.78 6.95 0.30
N ASP A 354 -10.83 7.32 1.16
CA ASP A 354 -10.53 6.59 2.39
C ASP A 354 -11.73 6.66 3.36
N ALA A 355 -12.35 7.84 3.45
CA ALA A 355 -13.59 8.07 4.20
C ALA A 355 -14.75 7.18 3.73
N ILE A 356 -15.00 7.11 2.41
CA ILE A 356 -16.08 6.29 1.83
C ILE A 356 -15.84 4.80 2.11
N ASN A 357 -14.61 4.33 1.97
CA ASN A 357 -14.27 2.92 2.22
C ASN A 357 -14.57 2.55 3.68
N LEU A 358 -14.18 3.38 4.64
CA LEU A 358 -14.48 3.15 6.05
C LEU A 358 -15.97 3.29 6.34
N ALA A 359 -16.65 4.29 5.77
CA ALA A 359 -18.10 4.44 5.91
C ALA A 359 -18.87 3.20 5.41
N TYR A 360 -18.42 2.58 4.32
CA TYR A 360 -18.99 1.33 3.83
C TYR A 360 -18.76 0.18 4.81
N VAL A 361 -17.52 0.00 5.29
CA VAL A 361 -17.17 -1.13 6.18
C VAL A 361 -17.82 -1.02 7.56
N PHE A 362 -18.06 0.19 8.05
CA PHE A 362 -18.74 0.44 9.32
C PHE A 362 -20.25 0.70 9.19
N GLU A 363 -20.82 0.50 7.99
CA GLU A 363 -22.26 0.68 7.71
C GLU A 363 -22.78 2.11 8.01
N LEU A 364 -21.92 3.13 7.85
CA LEU A 364 -22.22 4.55 8.09
C LEU A 364 -22.59 5.31 6.80
N THR A 365 -22.97 4.60 5.74
CA THR A 365 -23.24 5.19 4.42
C THR A 365 -24.48 6.10 4.38
N GLU A 366 -25.39 5.98 5.34
CA GLU A 366 -26.51 6.93 5.51
C GLU A 366 -26.04 8.30 6.00
N GLN A 367 -25.04 8.32 6.91
CA GLN A 367 -24.45 9.55 7.44
C GLN A 367 -23.44 10.16 6.46
N PHE A 368 -22.68 9.30 5.77
CA PHE A 368 -21.64 9.70 4.81
C PHE A 368 -22.01 9.21 3.42
N GLU A 369 -22.96 9.89 2.78
CA GLU A 369 -23.50 9.46 1.49
C GLU A 369 -22.38 9.40 0.42
N PRO A 370 -22.03 8.20 -0.11
CA PRO A 370 -20.88 8.04 -0.99
C PRO A 370 -20.99 8.86 -2.28
N VAL A 371 -22.20 8.97 -2.84
CA VAL A 371 -22.45 9.71 -4.07
C VAL A 371 -22.16 11.20 -3.88
N HIS A 372 -22.55 11.76 -2.73
CA HIS A 372 -22.30 13.17 -2.42
C HIS A 372 -20.80 13.44 -2.24
N LEU A 373 -20.10 12.58 -1.50
CA LEU A 373 -18.66 12.67 -1.29
C LEU A 373 -17.86 12.53 -2.60
N LEU A 374 -18.22 11.57 -3.46
CA LEU A 374 -17.58 11.40 -4.78
C LEU A 374 -17.83 12.60 -5.70
N LYS A 375 -19.06 13.15 -5.71
CA LYS A 375 -19.36 14.36 -6.49
C LYS A 375 -18.57 15.57 -5.99
N ALA A 376 -18.41 15.73 -4.67
CA ALA A 376 -17.57 16.78 -4.09
C ALA A 376 -16.10 16.60 -4.54
N TYR A 377 -15.55 15.41 -4.37
CA TYR A 377 -14.19 15.07 -4.80
C TYR A 377 -13.94 15.37 -6.28
N LEU A 378 -14.82 14.90 -7.18
CA LEU A 378 -14.69 15.14 -8.62
C LEU A 378 -14.77 16.63 -8.98
N ARG A 379 -15.58 17.41 -8.26
CA ARG A 379 -15.63 18.88 -8.47
C ARG A 379 -14.31 19.52 -8.07
N ASP A 380 -13.72 19.12 -6.97
CA ASP A 380 -12.48 19.72 -6.47
C ASP A 380 -11.27 19.32 -7.32
N VAL A 381 -11.20 18.07 -7.77
CA VAL A 381 -10.20 17.61 -8.76
C VAL A 381 -10.31 18.41 -10.07
N LYS A 382 -11.54 18.62 -10.57
CA LYS A 382 -11.76 19.44 -11.79
C LYS A 382 -11.31 20.89 -11.58
N LYS A 383 -11.65 21.52 -10.45
CA LYS A 383 -11.18 22.89 -10.13
C LYS A 383 -9.65 22.97 -10.08
N MET A 384 -8.98 21.99 -9.48
CA MET A 384 -7.52 21.94 -9.41
C MET A 384 -6.88 21.81 -10.79
N SER A 385 -7.49 21.01 -11.69
CA SER A 385 -7.04 20.88 -13.08
C SER A 385 -7.20 22.19 -13.87
N HIS A 386 -8.31 22.93 -13.67
CA HIS A 386 -8.52 24.23 -14.30
C HIS A 386 -7.62 25.32 -13.72
N ALA A 387 -7.36 25.34 -12.41
CA ALA A 387 -6.42 26.28 -11.80
C ALA A 387 -4.97 26.08 -12.27
N ARG A 388 -4.59 24.83 -12.57
CA ARG A 388 -3.28 24.49 -13.15
C ARG A 388 -3.16 24.91 -14.62
N ASN A 389 -4.27 24.87 -15.37
CA ASN A 389 -4.34 25.31 -16.78
C ASN A 389 -4.49 26.83 -16.97
N VAL A 390 -5.06 27.54 -15.99
CA VAL A 390 -5.20 29.02 -16.04
C VAL A 390 -3.88 29.72 -15.71
N LYS A 391 -3.01 29.13 -14.88
CA LYS A 391 -1.68 29.67 -14.58
C LYS A 391 -0.65 29.52 -15.73
N THR A 392 -1.00 28.84 -16.82
CA THR A 392 -0.13 28.59 -17.99
C THR A 392 -0.56 29.32 -19.27
N SER A 393 -1.45 30.33 -19.20
CA SER A 393 -1.71 31.23 -20.34
C SER A 393 -0.97 32.57 -20.18
N PRO A 394 0.11 32.85 -20.95
CA PRO A 394 0.62 34.20 -21.13
C PRO A 394 -0.16 34.87 -22.27
N GLY A 395 -0.91 35.92 -21.95
CA GLY A 395 -1.69 36.63 -22.97
C GLY A 395 -2.49 37.81 -22.46
N ALA A 396 -1.82 38.82 -21.92
CA ALA A 396 -2.36 40.18 -21.90
C ALA A 396 -1.23 41.15 -22.22
N GLN A 397 -1.25 41.65 -23.46
CA GLN A 397 -0.42 42.73 -23.95
C GLN A 397 -0.57 43.95 -23.04
N VAL A 398 0.55 44.50 -22.59
CA VAL A 398 0.61 45.91 -22.19
C VAL A 398 1.62 46.58 -23.10
N HIS A 399 1.06 47.25 -24.10
CA HIS A 399 1.70 48.33 -24.85
C HIS A 399 2.16 49.40 -23.87
N LEU A 400 3.42 49.83 -23.95
CA LEU A 400 3.83 51.21 -23.66
C LEU A 400 5.05 51.54 -24.51
N SER A 401 4.91 52.63 -25.24
CA SER A 401 5.76 53.12 -26.32
C SER A 401 6.89 54.01 -25.78
N PHE A 402 8.05 53.95 -26.46
CA PHE A 402 9.19 54.88 -26.53
C PHE A 402 9.70 55.61 -25.28
#